data_AF-A0A963LWR3-F1
#
_entry.id   AF-A0A963LWR3-F1
#
_cell.length_a   1.000
_cell.length_b   1.000
_cell.length_c   1.000
_cell.angle_alpha   90.00
_cell.angle_beta   90.00
_cell.angle_gamma   90.00
#
_symmetry.space_group_name_H-M   'P 1'
#
loop_
_entity.id
_entity.type
_entity.pdbx_description
1 polymer ?
#
loop_
_entity_poly.entity_id
_entity_poly.type
_entity_poly.pdbx_seq_one_letter_code
_entity_poly.pdbx_strand_id
1 'polypeptide(L)'
;MPLPIQVESREVAPHLRRARFGQKSVVLLAFSWGVAAFTPVGVMYLHLLLMLLALAASGDIAHRVRCLRASGYLPPILAMLLWTAAATLTGDWYPDTATRLFHVFRVALVLVLGLMLTPREARFALAGFVGGALLAALVVAVHHVWGLPPWTIWASLLSSRNNFSSGNMITMAVASGVCLVVALGKSTDSVGRVLALTATMLLTVTVALHAVSRNAQLLLAILPLCAVLCRFRSLRASLAGAAAVLALLAAVWQLSPTVHDRFEELAANLQLAQADADYGTSGGVRLRMYEEALQGMAEHPLIGTGLGSWLPHWISVWQTIDGQASDASRQQFANINNPHNDFLLNGMETGVAGMLILVWLLARFVATGWRKRTVAGDISVVMAVGLFVTAMVNAPFRDAALGMSLLWLLAVSAAVREESIDA
;
A
#
# COMPACT_ATOMS: atom_id res chain seq x y z
N MET A 1 -53.64 -28.96 35.47
CA MET A 1 -53.65 -28.81 34.01
C MET A 1 -52.79 -27.59 33.67
N PRO A 2 -51.55 -27.75 33.18
CA PRO A 2 -50.71 -26.60 32.87
C PRO A 2 -51.07 -26.05 31.47
N LEU A 3 -51.18 -24.72 31.37
CA LEU A 3 -51.40 -24.00 30.12
C LEU A 3 -50.19 -24.13 29.19
N PRO A 4 -50.39 -24.27 27.86
CA PRO A 4 -49.29 -24.40 26.92
C PRO A 4 -48.64 -23.02 26.70
N ILE A 5 -47.33 -22.95 26.93
CA ILE A 5 -46.50 -21.81 26.52
C ILE A 5 -46.40 -21.86 25.00
N GLN A 6 -47.13 -20.98 24.31
CA GLN A 6 -46.92 -20.74 22.90
C GLN A 6 -45.57 -20.04 22.73
N VAL A 7 -44.59 -20.78 22.21
CA VAL A 7 -43.35 -20.20 21.69
C VAL A 7 -43.70 -19.53 20.37
N GLU A 8 -44.08 -18.26 20.45
CA GLU A 8 -44.22 -17.39 19.28
C GLU A 8 -42.84 -17.25 18.63
N SER A 9 -42.59 -18.01 17.57
CA SER A 9 -41.45 -17.82 16.69
C SER A 9 -41.59 -16.44 16.05
N ARG A 10 -40.99 -15.40 16.64
CA ARG A 10 -40.92 -14.06 16.05
C ARG A 10 -40.26 -14.17 14.68
N GLU A 11 -41.07 -14.21 13.62
CA GLU A 11 -40.60 -14.06 12.25
C GLU A 11 -39.93 -12.69 12.14
N VAL A 12 -38.60 -12.70 12.07
CA VAL A 12 -37.83 -11.49 11.80
C VAL A 12 -38.27 -10.96 10.45
N ALA A 13 -38.82 -9.75 10.44
CA ALA A 13 -39.35 -9.10 9.25
C ALA A 13 -38.32 -9.13 8.09
N PRO A 14 -38.74 -9.33 6.83
CA PRO A 14 -37.84 -9.52 5.68
C PRO A 14 -36.76 -8.45 5.52
N HIS A 15 -37.09 -7.19 5.84
CA HIS A 15 -36.14 -6.07 5.79
C HIS A 15 -35.03 -6.18 6.83
N LEU A 16 -35.32 -6.68 8.03
CA LEU A 16 -34.33 -6.94 9.08
C LEU A 16 -33.43 -8.14 8.73
N ARG A 17 -33.97 -9.17 8.06
CA ARG A 17 -33.16 -10.29 7.56
C ARG A 17 -32.17 -9.84 6.48
N ARG A 18 -32.61 -8.99 5.55
CA ARG A 18 -31.76 -8.43 4.48
C ARG A 18 -30.62 -7.59 5.05
N ALA A 19 -30.92 -6.71 6.02
CA ALA A 19 -29.90 -5.89 6.68
C ALA A 19 -28.86 -6.74 7.45
N ARG A 20 -29.32 -7.77 8.20
CA ARG A 20 -28.42 -8.71 8.90
C ARG A 20 -27.55 -9.51 7.95
N PHE A 21 -28.07 -9.91 6.79
CA PHE A 21 -27.30 -10.57 5.74
C PHE A 21 -26.22 -9.64 5.18
N GLY A 22 -26.60 -8.39 4.82
CA GLY A 22 -25.65 -7.38 4.33
C GLY A 22 -24.50 -7.13 5.31
N GLN A 23 -24.79 -6.96 6.60
CA GLN A 23 -23.76 -6.77 7.63
C GLN A 23 -22.79 -7.95 7.75
N LYS A 24 -23.28 -9.20 7.70
CA LYS A 24 -22.43 -10.40 7.69
C LYS A 24 -21.57 -10.47 6.43
N SER A 25 -22.14 -10.13 5.28
CA SER A 25 -21.42 -10.10 4.00
C SER A 25 -20.28 -9.08 4.02
N VAL A 26 -20.47 -7.89 4.59
CA VAL A 26 -19.40 -6.89 4.72
C VAL A 26 -18.23 -7.44 5.54
N VAL A 27 -18.48 -8.14 6.65
CA VAL A 27 -17.40 -8.74 7.47
C VAL A 27 -16.62 -9.80 6.69
N LEU A 28 -17.31 -10.70 5.98
CA LEU A 28 -16.66 -11.75 5.18
C LEU A 28 -15.88 -11.17 4.00
N LEU A 29 -16.45 -10.15 3.34
CA LEU A 29 -15.79 -9.46 2.24
C LEU A 29 -14.59 -8.64 2.71
N ALA A 30 -14.66 -8.04 3.91
CA ALA A 30 -13.53 -7.36 4.51
C ALA A 30 -12.37 -8.33 4.78
N PHE A 31 -12.65 -9.48 5.41
CA PHE A 31 -11.65 -10.52 5.62
C PHE A 31 -11.05 -11.03 4.30
N SER A 32 -11.90 -11.43 3.34
CA SER A 32 -11.44 -11.98 2.07
C SER A 32 -10.69 -10.97 1.20
N TRP A 33 -11.06 -9.69 1.21
CA TRP A 33 -10.28 -8.64 0.53
C TRP A 33 -8.91 -8.46 1.18
N GLY A 34 -8.81 -8.56 2.51
CA GLY A 34 -7.51 -8.62 3.19
C GLY A 34 -6.63 -9.75 2.65
N VAL A 35 -7.18 -10.96 2.49
CA VAL A 35 -6.47 -12.10 1.89
C VAL A 35 -6.12 -11.85 0.42
N ALA A 36 -7.03 -11.21 -0.32
CA ALA A 36 -6.87 -10.92 -1.74
C ALA A 36 -5.71 -9.97 -2.06
N ALA A 37 -5.07 -9.35 -1.05
CA ALA A 37 -3.91 -8.48 -1.22
C ALA A 37 -2.71 -9.15 -1.94
N PHE A 38 -2.67 -10.49 -1.97
CA PHE A 38 -1.64 -11.30 -2.63
C PHE A 38 -2.13 -12.04 -3.88
N THR A 39 -3.31 -11.69 -4.37
CA THR A 39 -3.96 -12.32 -5.54
C THR A 39 -3.96 -11.38 -6.75
N PRO A 40 -4.21 -11.87 -7.99
CA PRO A 40 -4.25 -11.04 -9.18
C PRO A 40 -5.21 -9.84 -9.05
N VAL A 41 -4.86 -8.71 -9.66
CA VAL A 41 -5.61 -7.44 -9.56
C VAL A 41 -7.10 -7.56 -9.92
N GLY A 42 -7.47 -8.47 -10.83
CA GLY A 42 -8.87 -8.73 -11.18
C GLY A 42 -9.71 -9.21 -9.98
N VAL A 43 -9.11 -9.98 -9.06
CA VAL A 43 -9.75 -10.41 -7.82
C VAL A 43 -10.00 -9.22 -6.89
N MET A 44 -9.10 -8.23 -6.86
CA MET A 44 -9.29 -7.02 -6.06
C MET A 44 -10.43 -6.14 -6.61
N TYR A 45 -10.58 -6.04 -7.94
CA TYR A 45 -11.71 -5.35 -8.55
C TYR A 45 -13.04 -6.08 -8.32
N LEU A 46 -13.05 -7.41 -8.27
CA LEU A 46 -14.22 -8.17 -7.86
C LEU A 46 -14.61 -7.84 -6.41
N HIS A 47 -13.65 -7.80 -5.49
CA HIS A 47 -13.92 -7.41 -4.09
C HIS A 47 -14.42 -5.97 -3.98
N LEU A 48 -13.90 -5.04 -4.80
CA LEU A 48 -14.42 -3.67 -4.87
C LEU A 48 -15.92 -3.66 -5.19
N LEU A 49 -16.33 -4.39 -6.24
CA LEU A 49 -17.73 -4.47 -6.66
C LEU A 49 -18.61 -5.14 -5.59
N LEU A 50 -18.15 -6.27 -5.06
CA LEU A 50 -18.88 -7.02 -4.02
C LEU A 50 -19.03 -6.19 -2.73
N MET A 51 -17.99 -5.45 -2.33
CA MET A 51 -18.05 -4.57 -1.17
C MET A 51 -19.06 -3.43 -1.36
N LEU A 52 -19.09 -2.81 -2.55
CA LEU A 52 -20.11 -1.80 -2.88
C LEU A 52 -21.53 -2.36 -2.75
N LEU A 53 -21.77 -3.55 -3.31
CA LEU A 53 -23.08 -4.21 -3.21
C LEU A 53 -23.44 -4.58 -1.76
N ALA A 54 -22.47 -5.07 -0.98
CA ALA A 54 -22.68 -5.44 0.41
C ALA A 54 -22.97 -4.24 1.31
N LEU A 55 -22.26 -3.12 1.12
CA LEU A 55 -22.52 -1.86 1.82
C LEU A 55 -23.86 -1.24 1.40
N ALA A 56 -24.27 -1.36 0.14
CA ALA A 56 -25.60 -0.94 -0.28
C ALA A 56 -26.70 -1.79 0.38
N ALA A 57 -26.44 -3.08 0.60
CA ALA A 57 -27.38 -4.02 1.21
C ALA A 57 -27.38 -4.02 2.76
N SER A 58 -26.40 -3.39 3.41
CA SER A 58 -26.25 -3.45 4.89
C SER A 58 -27.28 -2.62 5.65
N GLY A 59 -27.95 -1.66 4.99
CA GLY A 59 -29.02 -0.84 5.58
C GLY A 59 -28.54 0.26 6.55
N ASP A 60 -27.23 0.39 6.78
CA ASP A 60 -26.61 1.34 7.71
C ASP A 60 -25.73 2.40 7.02
N ILE A 61 -25.84 2.55 5.68
CA ILE A 61 -24.99 3.43 4.87
C ILE A 61 -25.00 4.89 5.35
N ALA A 62 -26.16 5.39 5.78
CA ALA A 62 -26.30 6.76 6.28
C ALA A 62 -25.51 6.97 7.58
N HIS A 63 -25.42 5.96 8.44
CA HIS A 63 -24.58 6.01 9.64
C HIS A 63 -23.10 6.01 9.27
N ARG A 64 -22.69 5.12 8.35
CA ARG A 64 -21.30 5.04 7.87
C ARG A 64 -20.82 6.35 7.23
N VAL A 65 -21.66 6.99 6.41
CA VAL A 65 -21.35 8.29 5.80
C VAL A 65 -21.20 9.39 6.86
N ARG A 66 -22.01 9.39 7.92
CA ARG A 66 -21.85 10.32 9.05
C ARG A 66 -20.51 10.09 9.77
N CYS A 67 -20.16 8.84 10.05
CA CYS A 67 -18.87 8.49 10.66
C CYS A 67 -17.68 8.90 9.79
N LEU A 68 -17.78 8.69 8.46
CA LEU A 68 -16.78 9.11 7.49
C LEU A 68 -16.59 10.63 7.50
N ARG A 69 -17.67 11.42 7.50
CA ARG A 69 -17.61 12.88 7.57
C ARG A 69 -16.94 13.37 8.86
N ALA A 70 -17.19 12.69 9.98
CA ALA A 70 -16.57 12.99 11.27
C ALA A 70 -15.09 12.54 11.38
N SER A 71 -14.59 11.71 10.47
CA SER A 71 -13.24 11.11 10.57
C SER A 71 -12.09 12.09 10.33
N GLY A 72 -12.35 13.21 9.65
CA GLY A 72 -11.33 14.20 9.30
C GLY A 72 -10.34 13.74 8.21
N TYR A 73 -10.60 12.63 7.52
CA TYR A 73 -9.83 12.18 6.34
C TYR A 73 -10.44 12.66 5.01
N LEU A 74 -11.71 13.07 5.00
CA LEU A 74 -12.34 13.58 3.79
C LEU A 74 -11.68 14.84 3.21
N PRO A 75 -11.24 15.84 3.99
CA PRO A 75 -10.66 17.05 3.41
C PRO A 75 -9.50 16.81 2.44
N PRO A 76 -8.44 16.03 2.77
CA PRO A 76 -7.39 15.75 1.81
C PRO A 76 -7.84 14.90 0.61
N ILE A 77 -8.80 13.98 0.79
CA ILE A 77 -9.35 13.18 -0.32
C ILE A 77 -10.11 14.07 -1.30
N LEU A 78 -10.95 14.98 -0.79
CA LEU A 78 -11.69 15.94 -1.60
C LEU A 78 -10.75 16.94 -2.26
N ALA A 79 -9.73 17.43 -1.55
CA ALA A 79 -8.72 18.30 -2.14
C ALA A 79 -7.99 17.63 -3.30
N MET A 80 -7.63 16.35 -3.17
CA MET A 80 -7.01 15.57 -4.26
C MET A 80 -7.93 15.50 -5.48
N LEU A 81 -9.21 15.18 -5.29
CA LEU A 81 -10.19 15.10 -6.39
C LEU A 81 -10.44 16.47 -7.04
N LEU A 82 -10.69 17.49 -6.24
CA LEU A 82 -11.01 18.85 -6.72
C LEU A 82 -9.81 19.49 -7.40
N TRP A 83 -8.61 19.32 -6.85
CA TRP A 83 -7.39 19.84 -7.46
C TRP A 83 -7.08 19.15 -8.78
N THR A 84 -7.19 17.81 -8.83
CA THR A 84 -7.01 17.06 -10.07
C THR A 84 -8.03 17.50 -11.13
N ALA A 85 -9.30 17.70 -10.74
CA ALA A 85 -10.33 18.20 -11.65
C ALA A 85 -10.01 19.62 -12.13
N ALA A 86 -9.61 20.53 -11.24
CA ALA A 86 -9.19 21.88 -11.61
C ALA A 86 -8.02 21.85 -12.59
N ALA A 87 -6.95 21.10 -12.29
CA ALA A 87 -5.79 20.96 -13.15
C ALA A 87 -6.14 20.38 -14.53
N THR A 88 -7.09 19.45 -14.59
CA THR A 88 -7.56 18.88 -15.86
C THR A 88 -8.40 19.87 -16.66
N LEU A 89 -9.22 20.70 -16.01
CA LEU A 89 -10.07 21.69 -16.68
C LEU A 89 -9.26 22.88 -17.24
N THR A 90 -8.12 23.17 -16.63
CA THR A 90 -7.25 24.29 -17.04
C THR A 90 -6.05 23.86 -17.88
N GLY A 91 -5.68 22.58 -17.82
CA GLY A 91 -4.54 22.02 -18.56
C GLY A 91 -4.97 21.36 -19.87
N ASP A 92 -3.96 20.95 -20.65
CA ASP A 92 -4.19 20.24 -21.89
C ASP A 92 -4.71 18.81 -21.67
N TRP A 93 -5.49 18.33 -22.65
CA TRP A 93 -5.98 16.96 -22.66
C TRP A 93 -5.00 16.05 -23.39
N TYR A 94 -4.47 15.06 -22.68
CA TYR A 94 -3.55 14.05 -23.19
C TYR A 94 -4.26 12.69 -23.37
N PRO A 95 -3.69 11.77 -24.17
CA PRO A 95 -4.25 10.43 -24.34
C PRO A 95 -4.49 9.67 -23.01
N ASP A 96 -3.60 9.87 -22.03
CA ASP A 96 -3.67 9.21 -20.72
C ASP A 96 -4.56 9.94 -19.69
N THR A 97 -5.10 11.12 -20.00
CA THR A 97 -5.86 11.95 -19.05
C THR A 97 -7.06 11.20 -18.45
N ALA A 98 -7.86 10.51 -19.28
CA ALA A 98 -9.02 9.75 -18.81
C ALA A 98 -8.62 8.61 -17.85
N THR A 99 -7.53 7.92 -18.18
CA THR A 99 -6.98 6.84 -17.34
C THR A 99 -6.45 7.39 -16.01
N ARG A 100 -5.81 8.57 -16.02
CA ARG A 100 -5.37 9.26 -14.79
C ARG A 100 -6.55 9.67 -13.91
N LEU A 101 -7.60 10.25 -14.49
CA LEU A 101 -8.83 10.59 -13.76
C LEU A 101 -9.44 9.35 -13.11
N PHE A 102 -9.51 8.23 -13.84
CA PHE A 102 -10.00 6.96 -13.30
C PHE A 102 -9.13 6.46 -12.14
N HIS A 103 -7.80 6.56 -12.24
CA HIS A 103 -6.91 6.18 -11.13
C HIS A 103 -7.15 7.03 -9.88
N VAL A 104 -7.25 8.36 -10.01
CA VAL A 104 -7.51 9.25 -8.88
C VAL A 104 -8.90 8.98 -8.26
N PHE A 105 -9.92 8.76 -9.09
CA PHE A 105 -11.24 8.34 -8.62
C PHE A 105 -11.17 7.01 -7.86
N ARG A 106 -10.49 6.00 -8.41
CA ARG A 106 -10.30 4.70 -7.78
C ARG A 106 -9.61 4.83 -6.42
N VAL A 107 -8.53 5.62 -6.32
CA VAL A 107 -7.84 5.90 -5.05
C VAL A 107 -8.81 6.46 -4.02
N ALA A 108 -9.58 7.50 -4.37
CA ALA A 108 -10.55 8.08 -3.46
C ALA A 108 -11.63 7.07 -3.05
N LEU A 109 -12.12 6.27 -3.99
CA LEU A 109 -13.13 5.24 -3.74
C LEU A 109 -12.64 4.17 -2.77
N VAL A 110 -11.44 3.60 -2.97
CA VAL A 110 -10.92 2.56 -2.07
C VAL A 110 -10.61 3.11 -0.67
N LEU A 111 -10.13 4.35 -0.57
CA LEU A 111 -9.92 5.01 0.72
C LEU A 111 -11.25 5.22 1.45
N VAL A 112 -12.28 5.72 0.75
CA VAL A 112 -13.62 5.92 1.32
C VAL A 112 -14.22 4.59 1.77
N LEU A 113 -14.12 3.53 0.97
CA LEU A 113 -14.65 2.22 1.33
C LEU A 113 -13.98 1.64 2.58
N GLY A 114 -12.65 1.74 2.70
CA GLY A 114 -11.94 1.30 3.91
C GLY A 114 -12.35 2.11 5.14
N LEU A 115 -12.51 3.43 5.00
CA LEU A 115 -12.93 4.33 6.08
C LEU A 115 -14.40 4.15 6.50
N MET A 116 -15.23 3.57 5.64
CA MET A 116 -16.64 3.27 5.92
C MET A 116 -16.85 1.97 6.70
N LEU A 117 -15.81 1.16 6.89
CA LEU A 117 -15.90 -0.07 7.68
C LEU A 117 -16.11 0.23 9.18
N THR A 118 -16.87 -0.63 9.84
CA THR A 118 -16.96 -0.63 11.30
C THR A 118 -15.65 -1.13 11.92
N PRO A 119 -15.37 -0.83 13.21
CA PRO A 119 -14.18 -1.35 13.89
C PRO A 119 -14.07 -2.87 13.82
N ARG A 120 -15.19 -3.59 13.90
CA ARG A 120 -15.23 -5.05 13.75
C ARG A 120 -14.80 -5.49 12.35
N GLU A 121 -15.43 -4.94 11.30
CA GLU A 121 -15.09 -5.27 9.91
C GLU A 121 -13.63 -4.94 9.60
N ALA A 122 -13.12 -3.82 10.11
CA ALA A 122 -11.74 -3.42 9.92
C ALA A 122 -10.74 -4.39 10.60
N ARG A 123 -11.05 -4.90 11.80
CA ARG A 123 -10.25 -5.95 12.45
C ARG A 123 -10.23 -7.23 11.62
N PHE A 124 -11.37 -7.63 11.05
CA PHE A 124 -11.45 -8.80 10.15
C PHE A 124 -10.64 -8.59 8.86
N ALA A 125 -10.65 -7.39 8.28
CA ALA A 125 -9.81 -7.05 7.14
C ALA A 125 -8.31 -7.17 7.46
N LEU A 126 -7.85 -6.62 8.60
CA LEU A 126 -6.46 -6.76 9.02
C LEU A 126 -6.07 -8.21 9.35
N ALA A 127 -6.98 -8.99 9.94
CA ALA A 127 -6.75 -10.41 10.17
C ALA A 127 -6.63 -11.19 8.85
N GLY A 128 -7.48 -10.89 7.88
CA GLY A 128 -7.39 -11.45 6.53
C GLY A 128 -6.10 -11.05 5.83
N PHE A 129 -5.66 -9.82 5.99
CA PHE A 129 -4.38 -9.32 5.46
C PHE A 129 -3.17 -10.09 6.02
N VAL A 130 -3.08 -10.23 7.35
CA VAL A 130 -2.00 -11.01 7.99
C VAL A 130 -2.09 -12.49 7.60
N GLY A 131 -3.30 -13.06 7.58
CA GLY A 131 -3.50 -14.44 7.16
C GLY A 131 -3.09 -14.68 5.70
N GLY A 132 -3.44 -13.77 4.80
CA GLY A 132 -3.03 -13.79 3.40
C GLY A 132 -1.52 -13.67 3.23
N ALA A 133 -0.86 -12.81 4.03
CA ALA A 133 0.59 -12.66 4.00
C ALA A 133 1.31 -13.95 4.45
N LEU A 134 0.83 -14.59 5.51
CA LEU A 134 1.37 -15.86 5.99
C LEU A 134 1.13 -17.00 4.98
N LEU A 135 -0.04 -17.04 4.33
CA LEU A 135 -0.31 -17.99 3.26
C LEU A 135 0.61 -17.76 2.06
N ALA A 136 0.84 -16.51 1.66
CA ALA A 136 1.77 -16.18 0.59
C ALA A 136 3.21 -16.59 0.93
N ALA A 137 3.66 -16.34 2.17
CA ALA A 137 4.97 -16.79 2.64
C ALA A 137 5.09 -18.33 2.65
N LEU A 138 4.03 -19.03 3.06
CA LEU A 138 3.97 -20.50 2.98
C LEU A 138 4.11 -20.98 1.54
N VAL A 139 3.40 -20.37 0.58
CA VAL A 139 3.50 -20.74 -0.85
C VAL A 139 4.94 -20.56 -1.36
N VAL A 140 5.61 -19.45 -1.00
CA VAL A 140 7.02 -19.23 -1.35
C VAL A 140 7.92 -20.31 -0.73
N ALA A 141 7.74 -20.63 0.55
CA ALA A 141 8.53 -21.65 1.23
C ALA A 141 8.34 -23.04 0.60
N VAL A 142 7.09 -23.44 0.33
CA VAL A 142 6.74 -24.70 -0.34
C VAL A 142 7.39 -24.78 -1.73
N HIS A 143 7.43 -23.68 -2.48
CA HIS A 143 8.08 -23.65 -3.79
C HIS A 143 9.59 -23.89 -3.72
N HIS A 144 10.29 -23.32 -2.73
CA HIS A 144 11.74 -23.57 -2.57
C HIS A 144 12.07 -25.02 -2.21
N VAL A 145 11.15 -25.76 -1.59
CA VAL A 145 11.35 -27.17 -1.20
C VAL A 145 10.92 -28.15 -2.30
N TRP A 146 9.75 -27.94 -2.91
CA TRP A 146 9.14 -28.91 -3.83
C TRP A 146 9.02 -28.43 -5.28
N GLY A 147 9.29 -27.17 -5.58
CA GLY A 147 9.18 -26.64 -6.94
C GLY A 147 7.73 -26.57 -7.43
N LEU A 148 6.90 -25.74 -6.81
CA LEU A 148 5.51 -25.53 -7.26
C LEU A 148 5.41 -25.12 -8.73
N PRO A 149 4.40 -25.62 -9.48
CA PRO A 149 4.19 -25.26 -10.88
C PRO A 149 3.84 -23.77 -11.02
N PRO A 150 4.15 -23.10 -12.15
CA PRO A 150 3.95 -21.67 -12.33
C PRO A 150 2.48 -21.31 -12.66
N TRP A 151 1.53 -21.71 -11.81
CA TRP A 151 0.11 -21.41 -12.01
C TRP A 151 -0.20 -19.94 -11.76
N THR A 152 -1.15 -19.39 -12.52
CA THR A 152 -1.52 -17.97 -12.51
C THR A 152 -1.88 -17.41 -11.12
N ILE A 153 -2.40 -18.26 -10.23
CA ILE A 153 -2.83 -17.88 -8.89
C ILE A 153 -1.66 -17.52 -7.95
N TRP A 154 -0.47 -18.11 -8.14
CA TRP A 154 0.71 -17.85 -7.30
C TRP A 154 1.99 -17.55 -8.10
N ALA A 155 1.96 -17.58 -9.43
CA ALA A 155 3.13 -17.29 -10.27
C ALA A 155 3.76 -15.93 -9.97
N SER A 156 2.95 -14.97 -9.52
CA SER A 156 3.40 -13.64 -9.07
C SER A 156 4.18 -13.65 -7.76
N LEU A 157 3.94 -14.65 -6.91
CA LEU A 157 4.69 -14.87 -5.68
C LEU A 157 6.02 -15.57 -5.96
N LEU A 158 6.09 -16.41 -7.01
CA LEU A 158 7.22 -17.30 -7.24
C LEU A 158 8.24 -16.76 -8.26
N SER A 159 7.81 -15.94 -9.24
CA SER A 159 8.67 -15.47 -10.33
C SER A 159 8.71 -13.95 -10.45
N SER A 160 9.91 -13.39 -10.47
CA SER A 160 10.16 -11.96 -10.62
C SER A 160 10.09 -11.52 -12.08
N ARG A 161 8.91 -11.64 -12.72
CA ARG A 161 8.77 -11.23 -14.13
C ARG A 161 8.32 -9.79 -14.35
N ASN A 162 7.75 -9.10 -13.34
CA ASN A 162 7.14 -7.76 -13.50
C ASN A 162 6.96 -7.02 -12.15
N ASN A 163 6.53 -5.74 -12.19
CA ASN A 163 6.18 -4.90 -11.02
C ASN A 163 5.28 -5.59 -9.99
N PHE A 164 4.44 -6.52 -10.44
CA PHE A 164 3.51 -7.29 -9.61
C PHE A 164 4.20 -8.19 -8.57
N SER A 165 5.35 -8.81 -8.91
CA SER A 165 6.14 -9.63 -7.97
C SER A 165 6.81 -8.77 -6.89
N SER A 166 7.31 -7.59 -7.28
CA SER A 166 7.81 -6.60 -6.33
C SER A 166 6.70 -6.11 -5.39
N GLY A 167 5.47 -5.99 -5.90
CA GLY A 167 4.31 -5.58 -5.12
C GLY A 167 3.96 -6.53 -3.98
N ASN A 168 3.97 -7.84 -4.23
CA ASN A 168 3.73 -8.85 -3.19
C ASN A 168 4.74 -8.75 -2.03
N MET A 169 6.02 -8.57 -2.35
CA MET A 169 7.08 -8.45 -1.33
C MET A 169 6.95 -7.16 -0.51
N ILE A 170 6.58 -6.05 -1.16
CA ILE A 170 6.28 -4.77 -0.48
C ILE A 170 5.12 -4.96 0.51
N THR A 171 4.03 -5.54 0.04
CA THR A 171 2.83 -5.82 0.85
C THR A 171 3.14 -6.76 2.02
N MET A 172 4.01 -7.75 1.83
CA MET A 172 4.47 -8.67 2.88
C MET A 172 5.37 -7.97 3.92
N ALA A 173 6.25 -7.06 3.49
CA ALA A 173 7.06 -6.25 4.40
C ALA A 173 6.18 -5.33 5.28
N VAL A 174 5.12 -4.76 4.70
CA VAL A 174 4.11 -3.99 5.45
C VAL A 174 3.39 -4.88 6.47
N ALA A 175 2.97 -6.10 6.09
CA ALA A 175 2.36 -7.05 7.01
C ALA A 175 3.30 -7.42 8.19
N SER A 176 4.60 -7.60 7.93
CA SER A 176 5.61 -7.82 8.97
C SER A 176 5.65 -6.68 10.00
N GLY A 177 5.64 -5.43 9.52
CA GLY A 177 5.57 -4.24 10.37
C GLY A 177 4.29 -4.16 11.21
N VAL A 178 3.14 -4.53 10.62
CA VAL A 178 1.86 -4.60 11.35
C VAL A 178 1.92 -5.66 12.46
N CYS A 179 2.41 -6.87 12.17
CA CYS A 179 2.60 -7.92 13.17
C CYS A 179 3.53 -7.47 14.31
N LEU A 180 4.59 -6.72 14.00
CA LEU A 180 5.51 -6.22 15.00
C LEU A 180 4.84 -5.18 15.93
N VAL A 181 4.03 -4.28 15.38
CA VAL A 181 3.24 -3.34 16.19
C VAL A 181 2.31 -4.09 17.17
N VAL A 182 1.67 -5.16 16.71
CA VAL A 182 0.81 -6.02 17.54
C VAL A 182 1.62 -6.73 18.62
N ALA A 183 2.78 -7.28 18.29
CA ALA A 183 3.68 -7.94 19.24
C ALA A 183 4.15 -7.01 20.37
N LEU A 184 4.48 -5.76 20.01
CA LEU A 184 4.90 -4.72 20.95
C LEU A 184 3.73 -4.13 21.76
N GLY A 185 2.48 -4.55 21.46
CA GLY A 185 1.28 -4.16 22.18
C GLY A 185 1.28 -4.59 23.65
N LYS A 186 0.97 -3.65 24.55
CA LYS A 186 0.81 -3.95 25.98
C LYS A 186 -0.42 -4.82 26.26
N SER A 187 -1.49 -4.63 25.47
CA SER A 187 -2.73 -5.40 25.57
C SER A 187 -2.65 -6.80 24.95
N THR A 188 -1.54 -7.11 24.26
CA THR A 188 -1.31 -8.42 23.65
C THR A 188 -0.79 -9.38 24.72
N ASP A 189 -1.48 -10.50 24.89
CA ASP A 189 -1.12 -11.58 25.80
C ASP A 189 0.15 -12.31 25.35
N SER A 190 0.72 -13.16 26.21
CA SER A 190 1.99 -13.84 25.91
C SER A 190 1.90 -14.73 24.67
N VAL A 191 0.79 -15.44 24.47
CA VAL A 191 0.60 -16.31 23.30
C VAL A 191 0.45 -15.47 22.04
N GLY A 192 -0.43 -14.47 22.05
CA GLY A 192 -0.59 -13.54 20.93
C GLY A 192 0.71 -12.82 20.56
N ARG A 193 1.54 -12.48 21.56
CA ARG A 193 2.85 -11.86 21.34
C ARG A 193 3.82 -12.80 20.65
N VAL A 194 3.92 -14.05 21.10
CA VAL A 194 4.78 -15.06 20.46
C VAL A 194 4.33 -15.33 19.02
N LEU A 195 3.02 -15.46 18.79
CA LEU A 195 2.48 -15.64 17.44
C LEU A 195 2.78 -14.45 16.53
N ALA A 196 2.60 -13.22 17.02
CA ALA A 196 2.88 -12.01 16.27
C ALA A 196 4.38 -11.84 15.96
N LEU A 197 5.28 -12.12 16.92
CA LEU A 197 6.72 -12.12 16.69
C LEU A 197 7.15 -13.20 15.70
N THR A 198 6.56 -14.39 15.80
CA THR A 198 6.81 -15.48 14.86
C THR A 198 6.37 -15.09 13.45
N ALA A 199 5.19 -14.50 13.30
CA ALA A 199 4.70 -13.96 12.03
C ALA A 199 5.64 -12.88 11.47
N THR A 200 6.05 -11.91 12.28
CA THR A 200 7.05 -10.90 11.90
C THR A 200 8.34 -11.54 11.39
N MET A 201 8.87 -12.54 12.11
CA MET A 201 10.11 -13.21 11.71
C MET A 201 9.95 -13.97 10.39
N LEU A 202 8.88 -14.77 10.25
CA LEU A 202 8.61 -15.53 9.03
C LEU A 202 8.47 -14.62 7.80
N LEU A 203 7.70 -13.54 7.92
CA LEU A 203 7.48 -12.59 6.84
C LEU A 203 8.78 -11.83 6.50
N THR A 204 9.53 -11.39 7.51
CA THR A 204 10.83 -10.71 7.31
C THR A 204 11.84 -11.61 6.63
N VAL A 205 11.99 -12.86 7.07
CA VAL A 205 12.91 -13.83 6.45
C VAL A 205 12.50 -14.13 5.02
N THR A 206 11.20 -14.33 4.78
CA THR A 206 10.67 -14.56 3.41
C THR A 206 11.03 -13.38 2.51
N VAL A 207 10.76 -12.15 2.94
CA VAL A 207 11.10 -10.95 2.15
C VAL A 207 12.62 -10.81 2.00
N ALA A 208 13.41 -10.97 3.06
CA ALA A 208 14.86 -10.77 3.01
C ALA A 208 15.57 -11.76 2.08
N LEU A 209 15.12 -13.03 2.05
CA LEU A 209 15.77 -14.09 1.28
C LEU A 209 15.18 -14.29 -0.12
N HIS A 210 13.88 -14.04 -0.30
CA HIS A 210 13.19 -14.26 -1.58
C HIS A 210 13.00 -12.98 -2.40
N ALA A 211 12.92 -11.80 -1.77
CA ALA A 211 12.58 -10.59 -2.51
C ALA A 211 13.72 -10.11 -3.41
N VAL A 212 13.40 -9.93 -4.70
CA VAL A 212 14.22 -9.19 -5.68
C VAL A 212 13.86 -7.68 -5.65
N SER A 213 13.23 -7.20 -4.57
CA SER A 213 12.66 -5.84 -4.49
C SER A 213 13.40 -4.97 -3.47
N ARG A 214 14.16 -3.98 -3.98
CA ARG A 214 14.85 -2.96 -3.17
C ARG A 214 13.88 -2.17 -2.27
N ASN A 215 12.66 -1.89 -2.74
CA ASN A 215 11.65 -1.22 -1.92
C ASN A 215 11.20 -2.09 -0.73
N ALA A 216 10.98 -3.39 -0.96
CA ALA A 216 10.60 -4.29 0.13
C ALA A 216 11.70 -4.38 1.21
N GLN A 217 12.98 -4.43 0.79
CA GLN A 217 14.13 -4.39 1.70
C GLN A 217 14.21 -3.07 2.48
N LEU A 218 13.96 -1.93 1.83
CA LEU A 218 13.90 -0.62 2.49
C LEU A 218 12.80 -0.58 3.58
N LEU A 219 11.64 -1.18 3.31
CA LEU A 219 10.56 -1.29 4.29
C LEU A 219 10.92 -2.19 5.48
N LEU A 220 11.68 -3.27 5.27
CA LEU A 220 12.17 -4.10 6.37
C LEU A 220 13.10 -3.33 7.33
N ALA A 221 13.77 -2.28 6.87
CA ALA A 221 14.54 -1.40 7.74
C ALA A 221 13.66 -0.34 8.43
N ILE A 222 12.82 0.35 7.67
CA ILE A 222 12.08 1.52 8.15
C ILE A 222 10.93 1.14 9.09
N LEU A 223 10.15 0.10 8.75
CA LEU A 223 8.92 -0.21 9.49
C LEU A 223 9.16 -0.72 10.92
N PRO A 224 10.19 -1.53 11.22
CA PRO A 224 10.52 -1.87 12.60
C PRO A 224 10.93 -0.66 13.44
N LEU A 225 11.75 0.23 12.88
CA LEU A 225 12.10 1.48 13.56
C LEU A 225 10.85 2.34 13.81
N CYS A 226 9.97 2.45 12.82
CA CYS A 226 8.68 3.13 12.96
C CYS A 226 7.81 2.51 14.05
N ALA A 227 7.70 1.18 14.12
CA ALA A 227 6.93 0.46 15.13
C ALA A 227 7.47 0.71 16.55
N VAL A 228 8.78 0.66 16.74
CA VAL A 228 9.46 0.98 18.02
C VAL A 228 9.23 2.45 18.40
N LEU A 229 9.39 3.38 17.45
CA LEU A 229 9.16 4.80 17.65
C LEU A 229 7.72 5.09 18.09
N CYS A 230 6.73 4.52 17.40
CA CYS A 230 5.31 4.68 17.72
C CYS A 230 4.99 4.15 19.11
N ARG A 231 5.51 2.95 19.43
CA ARG A 231 5.21 2.27 20.69
C ARG A 231 5.81 2.97 21.90
N PHE A 232 7.10 3.27 21.85
CA PHE A 232 7.84 3.69 23.04
C PHE A 232 8.00 5.20 23.13
N ARG A 233 8.03 5.90 21.99
CA ARG A 233 8.13 7.38 21.90
C ARG A 233 9.26 7.96 22.75
N SER A 234 10.33 7.18 22.90
CA SER A 234 11.47 7.46 23.77
C SER A 234 12.72 7.41 22.93
N LEU A 235 13.53 8.46 22.98
CA LEU A 235 14.79 8.53 22.23
C LEU A 235 15.69 7.32 22.52
N ARG A 236 15.75 6.85 23.76
CA ARG A 236 16.56 5.67 24.14
C ARG A 236 16.05 4.41 23.46
N ALA A 237 14.74 4.18 23.46
CA ALA A 237 14.14 3.03 22.79
C ALA A 237 14.33 3.12 21.26
N SER A 238 14.24 4.32 20.70
CA SER A 238 14.49 4.57 19.28
C SER A 238 15.93 4.29 18.89
N LEU A 239 16.91 4.72 19.70
CA LEU A 239 18.33 4.45 19.48
C LEU A 239 18.62 2.97 19.60
N ALA A 240 18.06 2.28 20.60
CA ALA A 240 18.19 0.83 20.74
C ALA A 240 17.55 0.08 19.56
N GLY A 241 16.36 0.50 19.12
CA GLY A 241 15.70 -0.06 17.95
C GLY A 241 16.48 0.20 16.66
N ALA A 242 17.03 1.40 16.48
CA ALA A 242 17.90 1.73 15.36
C ALA A 242 19.17 0.87 15.38
N ALA A 243 19.81 0.70 16.53
CA ALA A 243 20.97 -0.18 16.68
C ALA A 243 20.62 -1.63 16.33
N ALA A 244 19.46 -2.14 16.76
CA ALA A 244 19.01 -3.49 16.43
C ALA A 244 18.73 -3.67 14.93
N VAL A 245 18.08 -2.69 14.29
CA VAL A 245 17.86 -2.68 12.84
C VAL A 245 19.20 -2.62 12.09
N LEU A 246 20.13 -1.77 12.51
CA LEU A 246 21.46 -1.68 11.91
C LEU A 246 22.26 -2.98 12.06
N ALA A 247 22.19 -3.62 13.22
CA ALA A 247 22.82 -4.93 13.43
C ALA A 247 22.20 -6.01 12.53
N LEU A 248 20.88 -6.00 12.36
CA LEU A 248 20.20 -6.93 11.44
C LEU A 248 20.59 -6.66 9.98
N LEU A 249 20.64 -5.40 9.55
CA LEU A 249 21.07 -5.02 8.21
C LEU A 249 22.53 -5.42 7.97
N ALA A 250 23.42 -5.21 8.94
CA ALA A 250 24.81 -5.64 8.86
C ALA A 250 24.94 -7.17 8.77
N ALA A 251 24.14 -7.91 9.55
CA ALA A 251 24.10 -9.36 9.47
C ALA A 251 23.60 -9.84 8.09
N VAL A 252 22.52 -9.25 7.57
CA VAL A 252 22.00 -9.58 6.24
C VAL A 252 23.02 -9.24 5.15
N TRP A 253 23.70 -8.09 5.24
CA TRP A 253 24.76 -7.71 4.32
C TRP A 253 25.88 -8.75 4.26
N GLN A 254 26.34 -9.22 5.41
CA GLN A 254 27.44 -10.19 5.49
C GLN A 254 27.02 -11.62 5.11
N LEU A 255 25.77 -12.00 5.40
CA LEU A 255 25.29 -13.37 5.22
C LEU A 255 24.56 -13.60 3.89
N SER A 256 24.19 -12.54 3.15
CA SER A 256 23.44 -12.63 1.90
C SER A 256 24.21 -11.99 0.73
N PRO A 257 24.92 -12.81 -0.07
CA PRO A 257 25.56 -12.34 -1.31
C PRO A 257 24.57 -11.63 -2.23
N THR A 258 23.34 -12.13 -2.31
CA THR A 258 22.26 -11.52 -3.10
C THR A 258 21.98 -10.07 -2.71
N VAL A 259 22.02 -9.74 -1.42
CA VAL A 259 21.79 -8.35 -0.97
C VAL A 259 22.99 -7.50 -1.33
N HIS A 260 24.20 -7.99 -1.02
CA HIS A 260 25.46 -7.31 -1.33
C HIS A 260 25.57 -6.94 -2.82
N ASP A 261 25.47 -7.93 -3.71
CA ASP A 261 25.62 -7.76 -5.16
C ASP A 261 24.62 -6.74 -5.73
N ARG A 262 23.41 -6.66 -5.16
CA ARG A 262 22.34 -5.75 -5.64
C ARG A 262 22.59 -4.30 -5.30
N PHE A 263 23.19 -4.03 -4.15
CA PHE A 263 23.56 -2.67 -3.77
C PHE A 263 24.80 -2.21 -4.51
N GLU A 264 25.76 -3.10 -4.75
CA GLU A 264 26.91 -2.80 -5.62
C GLU A 264 26.48 -2.54 -7.07
N GLU A 265 25.61 -3.38 -7.63
CA GLU A 265 25.00 -3.17 -8.95
C GLU A 265 24.29 -1.81 -9.02
N LEU A 266 23.55 -1.43 -7.99
CA LEU A 266 22.88 -0.12 -7.95
C LEU A 266 23.89 1.03 -7.94
N ALA A 267 24.95 0.95 -7.14
CA ALA A 267 25.98 1.98 -7.08
C ALA A 267 26.69 2.14 -8.43
N ALA A 268 27.09 1.02 -9.06
CA ALA A 268 27.70 1.03 -10.38
C ALA A 268 26.76 1.61 -11.45
N ASN A 269 25.48 1.22 -11.44
CA ASN A 269 24.47 1.72 -12.36
C ASN A 269 24.26 3.25 -12.24
N LEU A 270 24.30 3.80 -11.03
CA LEU A 270 24.18 5.25 -10.82
C LEU A 270 25.44 6.00 -11.25
N GLN A 271 26.62 5.41 -11.03
CA GLN A 271 27.87 6.00 -11.48
C GLN A 271 27.93 6.09 -13.01
N LEU A 272 27.55 5.03 -13.73
CA LEU A 272 27.44 5.03 -15.20
C LEU A 272 26.46 6.09 -15.70
N ALA A 273 25.29 6.21 -15.06
CA ALA A 273 24.28 7.20 -15.44
C ALA A 273 24.78 8.65 -15.25
N GLN A 274 25.57 8.93 -14.22
CA GLN A 274 26.11 10.27 -13.95
C GLN A 274 27.34 10.61 -14.77
N ALA A 275 28.24 9.65 -14.97
CA ALA A 275 29.50 9.88 -15.66
C ALA A 275 29.36 9.83 -17.19
N ASP A 276 28.60 8.86 -17.69
CA ASP A 276 28.56 8.51 -19.11
C ASP A 276 27.17 8.77 -19.75
N ALA A 277 26.23 9.33 -18.98
CA ALA A 277 24.81 9.49 -19.37
C ALA A 277 24.16 8.17 -19.81
N ASP A 278 24.65 7.02 -19.32
CA ASP A 278 24.09 5.72 -19.63
C ASP A 278 22.91 5.38 -18.70
N TYR A 279 21.70 5.61 -19.22
CA TYR A 279 20.45 5.32 -18.52
C TYR A 279 19.87 3.93 -18.86
N GLY A 280 20.63 3.05 -19.52
CA GLY A 280 20.21 1.71 -19.95
C GLY A 280 19.98 0.69 -18.83
N THR A 281 20.15 1.10 -17.57
CA THR A 281 20.01 0.28 -16.37
C THR A 281 18.76 0.66 -15.57
N SER A 282 18.26 -0.24 -14.71
CA SER A 282 17.10 0.07 -13.87
C SER A 282 17.34 1.24 -12.89
N GLY A 283 18.59 1.50 -12.49
CA GLY A 283 18.97 2.64 -11.66
C GLY A 283 19.03 3.93 -12.48
N GLY A 284 19.75 3.88 -13.61
CA GLY A 284 19.93 5.03 -14.51
C GLY A 284 18.60 5.54 -15.05
N VAL A 285 17.74 4.66 -15.59
CA VAL A 285 16.44 5.07 -16.12
C VAL A 285 15.58 5.81 -15.08
N ARG A 286 15.62 5.39 -13.81
CA ARG A 286 14.89 6.06 -12.72
C ARG A 286 15.46 7.43 -12.39
N LEU A 287 16.79 7.55 -12.38
CA LEU A 287 17.44 8.84 -12.18
C LEU A 287 16.99 9.83 -13.26
N ARG A 288 17.04 9.41 -14.54
CA ARG A 288 16.57 10.26 -15.65
C ARG A 288 15.10 10.61 -15.54
N MET A 289 14.24 9.64 -15.19
CA MET A 289 12.82 9.91 -14.98
C MET A 289 12.57 10.92 -13.85
N TYR A 290 13.37 10.89 -12.78
CA TYR A 290 13.25 11.86 -11.69
C TYR A 290 13.67 13.27 -12.13
N GLU A 291 14.74 13.38 -12.91
CA GLU A 291 15.17 14.65 -13.51
C GLU A 291 14.07 15.27 -14.36
N GLU A 292 13.48 14.49 -15.27
CA GLU A 292 12.39 14.94 -16.13
C GLU A 292 11.15 15.38 -15.35
N ALA A 293 10.76 14.61 -14.33
CA ALA A 293 9.61 14.97 -13.50
C ALA A 293 9.86 16.24 -12.67
N LEU A 294 11.08 16.41 -12.14
CA LEU A 294 11.48 17.62 -11.41
C LEU A 294 11.55 18.83 -12.33
N GLN A 295 12.09 18.67 -13.54
CA GLN A 295 12.16 19.75 -14.53
C GLN A 295 10.75 20.20 -14.95
N GLY A 296 9.87 19.27 -15.34
CA GLY A 296 8.50 19.61 -15.72
C GLY A 296 7.71 20.26 -14.57
N MET A 297 7.96 19.85 -13.32
CA MET A 297 7.39 20.50 -12.14
C MET A 297 7.96 21.90 -11.90
N ALA A 298 9.26 22.11 -12.12
CA ALA A 298 9.90 23.41 -11.95
C ALA A 298 9.47 24.42 -13.03
N GLU A 299 9.26 23.96 -14.27
CA GLU A 299 8.77 24.77 -15.39
C GLU A 299 7.28 25.10 -15.24
N HIS A 300 6.49 24.19 -14.65
CA HIS A 300 5.04 24.35 -14.46
C HIS A 300 4.60 24.17 -13.00
N PRO A 301 5.05 25.02 -12.05
CA PRO A 301 4.92 24.76 -10.62
C PRO A 301 3.48 24.83 -10.09
N LEU A 302 2.60 25.57 -10.76
CA LEU A 302 1.23 25.78 -10.29
C LEU A 302 0.32 24.60 -10.63
N ILE A 303 0.08 24.37 -11.92
CA ILE A 303 -0.91 23.40 -12.41
C ILE A 303 -0.22 22.16 -13.04
N GLY A 304 1.11 22.17 -13.15
CA GLY A 304 1.84 21.11 -13.82
C GLY A 304 1.75 21.20 -15.33
N THR A 305 2.34 20.21 -15.98
CA THR A 305 2.37 20.01 -17.44
C THR A 305 1.04 19.48 -18.01
N GLY A 306 0.06 19.20 -17.14
CA GLY A 306 -1.25 18.65 -17.48
C GLY A 306 -1.39 17.17 -17.13
N LEU A 307 -2.61 16.76 -16.79
CA LEU A 307 -2.88 15.41 -16.30
C LEU A 307 -2.71 14.37 -17.41
N GLY A 308 -1.83 13.39 -17.21
CA GLY A 308 -1.52 12.36 -18.22
C GLY A 308 -0.42 12.75 -19.21
N SER A 309 0.26 13.89 -19.01
CA SER A 309 1.37 14.34 -19.85
C SER A 309 2.62 13.46 -19.76
N TRP A 310 2.80 12.70 -18.67
CA TRP A 310 4.05 11.96 -18.41
C TRP A 310 4.44 11.02 -19.54
N LEU A 311 3.52 10.15 -20.00
CA LEU A 311 3.89 9.08 -20.94
C LEU A 311 4.29 9.64 -22.32
N PRO A 312 3.53 10.57 -22.94
CA PRO A 312 3.98 11.26 -24.15
C PRO A 312 5.34 11.95 -24.00
N HIS A 313 5.56 12.64 -22.87
CA HIS A 313 6.83 13.29 -22.56
C HIS A 313 7.98 12.29 -22.42
N TRP A 314 7.77 11.20 -21.68
CA TRP A 314 8.79 10.19 -21.47
C TRP A 314 9.18 9.49 -22.77
N ILE A 315 8.22 9.21 -23.65
CA ILE A 315 8.50 8.62 -24.97
C ILE A 315 9.40 9.55 -25.80
N SER A 316 9.13 10.86 -25.83
CA SER A 316 9.94 11.80 -26.60
C SER A 316 11.36 11.93 -26.03
N VAL A 317 11.50 12.00 -24.70
CA VAL A 317 12.80 12.02 -24.03
C VAL A 317 13.56 10.72 -24.25
N TRP A 318 12.90 9.56 -24.09
CA TRP A 318 13.57 8.27 -24.22
C TRP A 318 14.09 8.02 -25.65
N GLN A 319 13.43 8.58 -26.67
CA GLN A 319 13.89 8.52 -28.06
C GLN A 319 15.16 9.33 -28.32
N THR A 320 15.43 10.38 -27.53
CA THR A 320 16.63 11.22 -27.68
C THR A 320 17.82 10.73 -26.86
N ILE A 321 17.60 9.80 -25.92
CA ILE A 321 18.67 9.17 -25.16
C ILE A 321 19.44 8.22 -26.08
N ASP A 322 20.56 8.75 -26.58
CA ASP A 322 21.55 7.97 -27.31
C ASP A 322 22.44 7.26 -26.29
N GLY A 323 22.39 5.93 -26.25
CA GLY A 323 23.03 5.18 -25.18
C GLY A 323 23.02 3.67 -25.44
N GLN A 324 24.00 2.98 -24.85
CA GLN A 324 24.33 1.56 -25.07
C GLN A 324 23.30 0.57 -24.49
N ALA A 325 22.08 1.04 -24.20
CA ALA A 325 21.00 0.18 -23.79
C ALA A 325 20.70 -0.84 -24.90
N SER A 326 20.69 -2.13 -24.54
CA SER A 326 20.31 -3.21 -25.45
C SER A 326 18.93 -2.92 -26.08
N ASP A 327 18.67 -3.44 -27.28
CA ASP A 327 17.37 -3.27 -27.95
C ASP A 327 16.20 -3.73 -27.06
N ALA A 328 16.42 -4.79 -26.27
CA ALA A 328 15.46 -5.27 -25.28
C ALA A 328 15.19 -4.24 -24.18
N SER A 329 16.25 -3.63 -23.60
CA SER A 329 16.12 -2.57 -22.59
C SER A 329 15.44 -1.32 -23.15
N ARG A 330 15.79 -0.94 -24.39
CA ARG A 330 15.16 0.20 -25.09
C ARG A 330 13.65 0.01 -25.25
N GLN A 331 13.22 -1.17 -25.69
CA GLN A 331 11.80 -1.50 -25.81
C GLN A 331 11.11 -1.57 -24.44
N GLN A 332 11.77 -2.14 -23.43
CA GLN A 332 11.22 -2.28 -22.09
C GLN A 332 10.96 -0.93 -21.42
N PHE A 333 11.86 0.05 -21.59
CA PHE A 333 11.82 1.32 -20.87
C PHE A 333 11.05 2.44 -21.60
N ALA A 334 10.85 2.33 -22.91
CA ALA A 334 10.16 3.35 -23.71
C ALA A 334 8.74 3.66 -23.21
N ASN A 335 8.02 2.65 -22.72
CA ASN A 335 6.61 2.79 -22.34
C ASN A 335 6.42 2.87 -20.82
N ILE A 336 7.45 3.27 -20.08
CA ILE A 336 7.32 3.52 -18.64
C ILE A 336 6.42 4.74 -18.45
N ASN A 337 5.26 4.47 -17.89
CA ASN A 337 4.16 5.42 -17.83
C ASN A 337 4.12 6.22 -16.53
N ASN A 338 5.09 6.06 -15.63
CA ASN A 338 5.30 6.89 -14.43
C ASN A 338 6.79 6.93 -14.06
N PRO A 339 7.26 7.97 -13.35
CA PRO A 339 8.65 8.04 -12.90
C PRO A 339 9.02 7.03 -11.80
N HIS A 340 8.13 6.12 -11.38
CA HIS A 340 8.26 5.33 -10.14
C HIS A 340 8.36 6.18 -8.88
N ASN A 341 7.69 7.33 -8.86
CA ASN A 341 7.53 8.16 -7.68
C ASN A 341 6.22 8.95 -7.82
N ASP A 342 5.22 8.64 -7.00
CA ASP A 342 3.91 9.29 -7.10
C ASP A 342 3.97 10.78 -6.74
N PHE A 343 4.89 11.21 -5.88
CA PHE A 343 5.04 12.63 -5.54
C PHE A 343 5.58 13.43 -6.72
N LEU A 344 6.61 12.91 -7.39
CA LEU A 344 7.16 13.53 -8.60
C LEU A 344 6.15 13.50 -9.75
N LEU A 345 5.42 12.40 -9.90
CA LEU A 345 4.36 12.30 -10.91
C LEU A 345 3.26 13.34 -10.67
N ASN A 346 2.73 13.44 -9.44
CA ASN A 346 1.71 14.43 -9.10
C ASN A 346 2.26 15.86 -9.24
N GLY A 347 3.50 16.09 -8.82
CA GLY A 347 4.17 17.38 -8.96
C GLY A 347 4.32 17.81 -10.41
N MET A 348 4.73 16.91 -11.30
CA MET A 348 4.86 17.19 -12.72
C MET A 348 3.51 17.38 -13.42
N GLU A 349 2.54 16.49 -13.19
CA GLU A 349 1.26 16.50 -13.93
C GLU A 349 0.25 17.52 -13.37
N THR A 350 0.31 17.84 -12.06
CA THR A 350 -0.67 18.70 -11.38
C THR A 350 -0.05 19.83 -10.55
N GLY A 351 1.26 20.05 -10.68
CA GLY A 351 2.00 21.09 -9.98
C GLY A 351 2.34 20.75 -8.54
N VAL A 352 3.11 21.63 -7.90
CA VAL A 352 3.56 21.51 -6.50
C VAL A 352 2.37 21.33 -5.55
N ALA A 353 1.24 21.99 -5.84
CA ALA A 353 0.02 21.86 -5.05
C ALA A 353 -0.52 20.41 -5.02
N GLY A 354 -0.53 19.71 -6.15
CA GLY A 354 -0.97 18.31 -6.20
C GLY A 354 -0.06 17.37 -5.41
N MET A 355 1.26 17.57 -5.52
CA MET A 355 2.25 16.87 -4.68
C MET A 355 2.01 17.11 -3.19
N LEU A 356 1.81 18.37 -2.78
CA LEU A 356 1.57 18.73 -1.38
C LEU A 356 0.25 18.18 -0.84
N ILE A 357 -0.79 18.09 -1.66
CA ILE A 357 -2.06 17.45 -1.28
C ILE A 357 -1.86 15.95 -1.03
N LEU A 358 -1.05 15.26 -1.85
CA LEU A 358 -0.71 13.86 -1.62
C LEU A 358 0.08 13.67 -0.32
N VAL A 359 1.06 14.55 -0.04
CA VAL A 359 1.78 14.58 1.24
C VAL A 359 0.81 14.82 2.40
N TRP A 360 -0.11 15.77 2.27
CA TRP A 360 -1.10 16.09 3.28
C TRP A 360 -2.03 14.89 3.57
N LEU A 361 -2.47 14.18 2.54
CA LEU A 361 -3.27 12.97 2.68
C LEU A 361 -2.56 11.94 3.56
N LEU A 362 -1.32 11.57 3.23
CA LEU A 362 -0.55 10.59 4.00
C LEU A 362 -0.20 11.10 5.40
N ALA A 363 0.21 12.36 5.52
CA ALA A 363 0.50 13.00 6.79
C ALA A 363 -0.72 13.03 7.72
N ARG A 364 -1.95 13.11 7.17
CA ARG A 364 -3.19 13.05 7.95
C ARG A 364 -3.38 11.69 8.63
N PHE A 365 -3.07 10.59 7.94
CA PHE A 365 -3.08 9.25 8.51
C PHE A 365 -2.02 9.09 9.61
N VAL A 366 -0.78 9.54 9.35
CA VAL A 366 0.30 9.53 10.35
C VAL A 366 -0.09 10.34 11.57
N ALA A 367 -0.48 11.60 11.41
CA ALA A 367 -0.80 12.50 12.51
C ALA A 367 -1.97 12.00 13.36
N THR A 368 -3.00 11.44 12.72
CA THR A 368 -4.17 10.92 13.43
C THR A 368 -3.85 9.62 14.17
N GLY A 369 -3.16 8.67 13.52
CA GLY A 369 -2.70 7.43 14.15
C GLY A 369 -1.77 7.69 15.34
N TRP A 370 -0.78 8.56 15.15
CA TRP A 370 0.21 8.93 16.16
C TRP A 370 -0.39 9.58 17.41
N ARG A 371 -1.52 10.31 17.26
CA ARG A 371 -2.26 10.92 18.37
C ARG A 371 -3.11 9.92 19.16
N LYS A 372 -3.59 8.83 18.54
CA LYS A 372 -4.42 7.84 19.22
C LYS A 372 -3.67 7.15 20.37
N ARG A 373 -2.35 6.93 20.25
CA ARG A 373 -1.53 6.21 21.25
C ARG A 373 -2.06 4.80 21.59
N THR A 374 -2.63 4.14 20.59
CA THR A 374 -3.22 2.80 20.67
C THR A 374 -2.54 1.86 19.70
N VAL A 375 -2.71 0.54 19.86
CA VAL A 375 -2.17 -0.44 18.88
C VAL A 375 -2.72 -0.15 17.48
N ALA A 376 -4.02 0.15 17.39
CA ALA A 376 -4.67 0.53 16.14
C ALA A 376 -4.12 1.83 15.53
N GLY A 377 -3.79 2.81 16.38
CA GLY A 377 -3.13 4.05 15.96
C GLY A 377 -1.75 3.79 15.37
N ASP A 378 -0.94 2.98 16.05
CA ASP A 378 0.41 2.60 15.62
C ASP A 378 0.38 1.82 14.29
N ILE A 379 -0.59 0.91 14.12
CA ILE A 379 -0.82 0.21 12.83
C ILE A 379 -1.11 1.24 11.72
N SER A 380 -1.96 2.23 11.99
CA SER A 380 -2.28 3.27 11.01
C SER A 380 -1.04 4.07 10.61
N VAL A 381 -0.13 4.35 11.55
CA VAL A 381 1.13 5.05 11.26
C VAL A 381 2.05 4.17 10.42
N VAL A 382 2.25 2.91 10.79
CA VAL A 382 3.11 1.98 10.03
C VAL A 382 2.60 1.77 8.61
N MET A 383 1.27 1.62 8.43
CA MET A 383 0.65 1.55 7.10
C MET A 383 0.90 2.82 6.29
N ALA A 384 0.71 4.00 6.89
CA ALA A 384 0.89 5.28 6.21
C ALA A 384 2.36 5.54 5.84
N VAL A 385 3.30 5.24 6.73
CA VAL A 385 4.74 5.35 6.48
C VAL A 385 5.18 4.35 5.41
N GLY A 386 4.69 3.11 5.46
CA GLY A 386 4.98 2.10 4.45
C GLY A 386 4.49 2.52 3.06
N LEU A 387 3.29 3.09 2.98
CA LEU A 387 2.77 3.64 1.73
C LEU A 387 3.53 4.88 1.27
N PHE A 388 3.93 5.77 2.18
CA PHE A 388 4.73 6.96 1.87
C PHE A 388 6.08 6.58 1.26
N VAL A 389 6.83 5.69 1.91
CA VAL A 389 8.11 5.17 1.40
C VAL A 389 7.91 4.49 0.05
N THR A 390 6.86 3.67 -0.08
CA THR A 390 6.54 3.01 -1.36
C THR A 390 6.21 4.01 -2.46
N ALA A 391 5.54 5.12 -2.15
CA ALA A 391 5.22 6.19 -3.09
C ALA A 391 6.44 7.04 -3.51
N MET A 392 7.54 6.99 -2.76
CA MET A 392 8.80 7.66 -3.14
C MET A 392 9.64 6.88 -4.15
N VAL A 393 9.45 5.56 -4.25
CA VAL A 393 10.28 4.66 -5.08
C VAL A 393 9.47 3.72 -5.96
N ASN A 394 8.15 3.89 -5.95
CA ASN A 394 7.15 3.22 -6.77
C ASN A 394 5.91 4.12 -6.92
N ALA A 395 4.87 3.63 -7.59
CA ALA A 395 3.67 4.40 -7.88
C ALA A 395 2.37 3.70 -7.41
N PRO A 396 2.20 3.38 -6.10
CA PRO A 396 1.02 2.69 -5.58
C PRO A 396 -0.30 3.48 -5.75
N PHE A 397 -0.28 4.81 -5.87
CA PHE A 397 -1.51 5.58 -6.14
C PHE A 397 -1.97 5.40 -7.58
N ARG A 398 -1.02 5.22 -8.50
CA ARG A 398 -1.27 4.95 -9.91
C ARG A 398 -1.55 3.47 -10.18
N ASP A 399 -0.69 2.57 -9.71
CA ASP A 399 -0.75 1.13 -10.00
C ASP A 399 -1.88 0.44 -9.23
N ALA A 400 -2.80 -0.19 -9.96
CA ALA A 400 -3.92 -0.92 -9.36
C ALA A 400 -3.47 -2.08 -8.48
N ALA A 401 -2.39 -2.79 -8.84
CA ALA A 401 -1.94 -3.96 -8.13
C ALA A 401 -1.54 -3.66 -6.68
N LEU A 402 -0.76 -2.60 -6.49
CA LEU A 402 -0.35 -2.12 -5.17
C LEU A 402 -1.44 -1.28 -4.51
N GLY A 403 -2.04 -0.36 -5.28
CA GLY A 403 -2.97 0.64 -4.77
C GLY A 403 -4.26 0.06 -4.22
N MET A 404 -4.87 -0.90 -4.91
CA MET A 404 -6.14 -1.51 -4.48
C MET A 404 -6.04 -2.17 -3.10
N SER A 405 -4.84 -2.65 -2.74
CA SER A 405 -4.59 -3.31 -1.46
C SER A 405 -4.09 -2.34 -0.41
N LEU A 406 -2.96 -1.66 -0.67
CA LEU A 406 -2.31 -0.83 0.35
C LEU A 406 -3.12 0.42 0.70
N LEU A 407 -3.79 1.07 -0.26
CA LEU A 407 -4.63 2.23 0.03
C LEU A 407 -5.88 1.82 0.81
N TRP A 408 -6.52 0.73 0.41
CA TRP A 408 -7.68 0.22 1.12
C TRP A 408 -7.29 -0.19 2.56
N LEU A 409 -6.19 -0.93 2.74
CA LEU A 409 -5.70 -1.34 4.06
C LEU A 409 -5.26 -0.15 4.92
N LEU A 410 -4.69 0.92 4.33
CA LEU A 410 -4.42 2.17 5.04
C LEU A 410 -5.72 2.76 5.60
N ALA A 411 -6.76 2.87 4.77
CA ALA A 411 -8.07 3.35 5.22
C ALA A 411 -8.72 2.45 6.28
N VAL A 412 -8.65 1.12 6.10
CA VAL A 412 -9.09 0.12 7.08
C VAL A 412 -8.39 0.30 8.42
N SER A 413 -7.07 0.49 8.42
CA SER A 413 -6.29 0.64 9.66
C SER A 413 -6.75 1.85 10.48
N ALA A 414 -7.13 2.94 9.81
CA ALA A 414 -7.66 4.14 10.45
C ALA A 414 -9.08 3.94 11.03
N ALA A 415 -9.87 3.05 10.44
CA ALA A 415 -11.22 2.69 10.88
C ALA A 415 -11.22 1.78 12.12
N VAL A 416 -10.10 1.13 12.44
CA VAL A 416 -9.95 0.42 13.72
C VAL A 416 -10.00 1.44 14.86
N ARG A 417 -11.04 1.33 15.69
CA ARG A 417 -11.16 2.00 16.97
C ARG A 417 -10.94 0.94 18.05
N GLU A 418 -10.12 1.26 19.05
CA GLU A 418 -10.20 0.51 20.31
C GLU A 418 -11.56 0.88 20.91
N GLU A 419 -12.35 -0.14 21.26
CA GLU A 419 -13.55 0.10 22.06
C GLU A 419 -13.05 0.69 23.38
N SER A 420 -13.48 1.92 23.69
CA SER A 420 -13.38 2.39 25.06
C SER A 420 -14.18 1.42 25.90
N ILE A 421 -13.55 0.85 26.93
CA ILE A 421 -14.25 0.00 27.90
C ILE A 421 -15.34 0.80 28.67
N ASP A 422 -15.40 2.11 28.47
CA ASP A 422 -16.45 2.95 29.03
C ASP A 422 -17.40 3.44 27.93
N ALA A 423 -18.57 2.80 27.85
CA ALA A 423 -19.88 3.38 27.50
C ALA A 423 -21.02 2.42 27.91
#